data_AF-A0A7K7PYC8-F1
#
_entry.id   AF-A0A7K7PYC8-F1
#
_cell.length_a   1.000
_cell.length_b   1.000
_cell.length_c   1.000
_cell.angle_alpha   90.00
_cell.angle_beta   90.00
_cell.angle_gamma   90.00
#
_symmetry.space_group_name_H-M   'P 1'
#
loop_
_entity.id
_entity.type
_entity.pdbx_description
1 polymer ?
#
loop_
_entity_poly.entity_id
_entity_poly.type
_entity_poly.pdbx_seq_one_letter_code
_entity_poly.pdbx_strand_id
1 'polypeptide(L)'
;QEVKLSSPDYRDCNSTDAMEDFMKRINCYQASYQPLDPDDYDRELSLIKVIDVGRRFLVNRVQDHIQSRIVYYLMNIHVQPRTIYLCRHGESEFNLKGRIGGDSGLSNRGKKFAVALNKFVEEQNLKDLKIWTSQLKRTIQTAEALQLPYEQWKALNEIDA
;
A
#
# COMPACT_ATOMS: atom_id res chain seq x y z
N GLN A 1 -7.46 6.38 -15.70
CA GLN A 1 -7.70 7.33 -16.79
C GLN A 1 -7.71 8.78 -16.30
N GLU A 2 -8.28 9.08 -15.12
CA GLU A 2 -8.33 10.45 -14.57
C GLU A 2 -6.99 11.21 -14.53
N VAL A 3 -5.89 10.54 -14.16
CA VAL A 3 -4.59 11.22 -13.98
C VAL A 3 -4.06 11.90 -15.26
N LYS A 4 -4.45 11.41 -16.45
CA LYS A 4 -4.01 12.01 -17.72
C LYS A 4 -4.86 13.19 -18.14
N LEU A 5 -6.15 13.19 -17.78
CA LEU A 5 -7.07 14.32 -18.05
C LEU A 5 -6.84 15.47 -17.06
N SER A 6 -6.34 15.20 -15.87
CA SER A 6 -5.91 16.22 -14.89
C SER A 6 -4.47 16.72 -15.13
N SER A 7 -3.84 16.35 -16.24
CA SER A 7 -2.49 16.79 -16.60
C SER A 7 -2.47 18.29 -16.94
N PRO A 8 -1.37 19.01 -16.66
CA PRO A 8 -1.19 20.39 -17.13
C PRO A 8 -1.39 20.56 -18.65
N ASP A 9 -1.12 19.52 -19.45
CA ASP A 9 -1.33 19.49 -20.91
C ASP A 9 -2.78 19.79 -21.33
N TYR A 10 -3.76 19.53 -20.44
CA TYR A 10 -5.20 19.68 -20.72
C TYR A 10 -5.89 20.68 -19.80
N ARG A 11 -5.14 21.61 -19.19
CA ARG A 11 -5.66 22.57 -18.19
C ARG A 11 -6.89 23.35 -18.66
N ASP A 12 -6.89 23.77 -19.92
CA ASP A 12 -7.95 24.60 -20.52
C ASP A 12 -8.90 23.78 -21.40
N CYS A 13 -8.82 22.45 -21.34
CA CYS A 13 -9.64 21.54 -22.13
C CYS A 13 -10.72 20.89 -21.27
N ASN A 14 -11.91 20.71 -21.83
CA ASN A 14 -12.91 19.87 -21.20
C ASN A 14 -12.50 18.38 -21.30
N SER A 15 -13.08 17.54 -20.45
CA SER A 15 -12.70 16.13 -20.34
C SER A 15 -12.95 15.30 -21.60
N THR A 16 -13.94 15.67 -22.41
CA THR A 16 -14.28 14.96 -23.65
C THR A 16 -13.21 15.20 -24.71
N ASP A 17 -12.88 16.47 -24.97
CA ASP A 17 -11.89 16.86 -25.98
C ASP A 17 -10.49 16.36 -25.58
N ALA A 18 -10.15 16.45 -24.29
CA ALA A 18 -8.90 15.92 -23.77
C ALA A 18 -8.79 14.40 -23.93
N MET A 19 -9.88 13.65 -23.77
CA MET A 19 -9.88 12.20 -23.99
C MET A 19 -9.69 11.87 -25.48
N GLU A 20 -10.36 12.59 -26.38
CA GLU A 20 -10.25 12.38 -27.82
C GLU A 20 -8.82 12.65 -28.31
N ASP A 21 -8.24 13.77 -27.91
CA ASP A 21 -6.85 14.12 -28.23
C ASP A 21 -5.88 13.07 -27.65
N PHE A 22 -6.08 12.64 -26.41
CA PHE A 22 -5.23 11.64 -25.78
C PHE A 22 -5.25 10.30 -26.53
N MET A 23 -6.41 9.88 -27.05
CA MET A 23 -6.52 8.68 -27.89
C MET A 23 -5.79 8.84 -29.22
N LYS A 24 -5.87 10.02 -29.87
CA LYS A 24 -5.08 10.33 -31.08
C LYS A 24 -3.59 10.24 -30.79
N ARG A 25 -3.15 10.78 -29.64
CA ARG A 25 -1.76 10.72 -29.20
C ARG A 25 -1.28 9.28 -29.02
N ILE A 26 -2.07 8.38 -28.41
CA ILE A 26 -1.75 6.95 -28.30
C ILE A 26 -1.55 6.33 -29.70
N ASN A 27 -2.47 6.60 -30.63
CA ASN A 27 -2.40 6.05 -31.99
C ASN A 27 -1.13 6.49 -32.72
N CYS A 28 -0.64 7.72 -32.49
CA CYS A 28 0.63 8.18 -33.06
C CYS A 28 1.82 7.32 -32.60
N TYR A 29 1.86 6.90 -31.33
CA TYR A 29 2.95 6.05 -30.83
C TYR A 29 2.83 4.60 -31.30
N GLN A 30 1.61 4.11 -31.59
CA GLN A 30 1.41 2.73 -32.07
C GLN A 30 2.13 2.45 -33.40
N ALA A 31 2.25 3.45 -34.29
CA ALA A 31 2.84 3.27 -35.61
C ALA A 31 4.33 2.87 -35.58
N SER A 32 5.05 3.22 -34.51
CA SER A 32 6.49 2.95 -34.37
C SER A 32 6.85 2.14 -33.13
N TYR A 33 5.87 1.76 -32.32
CA TYR A 33 6.13 1.02 -31.08
C TYR A 33 6.57 -0.42 -31.36
N GLN A 34 7.82 -0.72 -30.99
CA GLN A 34 8.38 -2.07 -30.98
C GLN A 34 8.48 -2.54 -29.53
N PRO A 35 7.63 -3.50 -29.08
CA PRO A 35 7.73 -4.05 -27.74
C PRO A 35 9.05 -4.82 -27.57
N LEU A 36 9.58 -4.84 -26.33
CA LEU A 36 10.74 -5.67 -26.00
C LEU A 36 10.48 -7.14 -26.35
N ASP A 37 11.47 -7.75 -27.01
CA ASP A 37 11.48 -9.13 -27.50
C ASP A 37 12.65 -9.93 -26.88
N PRO A 38 12.42 -10.53 -25.70
CA PRO A 38 13.43 -11.28 -24.97
C PRO A 38 13.79 -12.62 -25.62
N ASP A 39 13.05 -13.07 -26.63
CA ASP A 39 13.31 -14.34 -27.30
C ASP A 39 14.36 -14.19 -28.42
N ASP A 40 14.49 -12.99 -29.01
CA ASP A 40 15.43 -12.68 -30.10
C ASP A 40 16.28 -11.42 -29.81
N TYR A 41 15.81 -10.24 -30.22
CA TYR A 41 16.62 -9.01 -30.25
C TYR A 41 17.09 -8.54 -28.86
N ASP A 42 16.26 -8.68 -27.83
CA ASP A 42 16.52 -8.20 -26.47
C ASP A 42 16.95 -9.32 -25.51
N ARG A 43 17.35 -10.48 -26.03
CA ARG A 43 17.67 -11.68 -25.22
C ARG A 43 18.72 -11.44 -24.14
N GLU A 44 19.68 -10.57 -24.40
CA GLU A 44 20.78 -10.27 -23.48
C GLU A 44 20.44 -9.17 -22.46
N LEU A 45 19.29 -8.51 -22.60
CA LEU A 45 18.88 -7.39 -21.74
C LEU A 45 18.20 -7.85 -20.44
N SER A 46 18.50 -7.13 -19.37
CA SER A 46 17.82 -7.23 -18.08
C SER A 46 16.53 -6.40 -18.11
N LEU A 47 15.37 -7.06 -18.04
CA LEU A 47 14.08 -6.40 -18.17
C LEU A 47 12.97 -7.09 -17.39
N ILE A 48 11.90 -6.34 -17.14
CA ILE A 48 10.61 -6.82 -16.68
C ILE A 48 9.49 -6.21 -17.54
N LYS A 49 8.66 -7.05 -18.14
CA LYS A 49 7.44 -6.66 -18.85
C LYS A 49 6.24 -6.97 -17.98
N VAL A 50 5.56 -5.92 -17.52
CA VAL A 50 4.31 -6.02 -16.75
C VAL A 50 3.15 -6.01 -17.73
N ILE A 51 2.35 -7.07 -17.74
CA ILE A 51 1.31 -7.31 -18.73
C ILE A 51 -0.04 -7.30 -18.05
N ASP A 52 -0.99 -6.58 -18.66
CA ASP A 52 -2.37 -6.42 -18.19
C ASP A 52 -2.47 -6.06 -16.71
N VAL A 53 -1.79 -4.97 -16.34
CA VAL A 53 -1.82 -4.38 -14.99
C VAL A 53 -1.42 -5.39 -13.89
N GLY A 54 -0.38 -6.18 -14.17
CA GLY A 54 0.20 -7.14 -13.21
C GLY A 54 -0.45 -8.52 -13.23
N ARG A 55 -1.32 -8.82 -14.20
CA ARG A 55 -1.85 -10.18 -14.40
C ARG A 55 -0.76 -11.17 -14.78
N ARG A 56 0.24 -10.73 -15.54
CA ARG A 56 1.39 -11.55 -15.94
C ARG A 56 2.66 -10.71 -15.96
N PHE A 57 3.78 -11.37 -15.66
CA PHE A 57 5.11 -10.79 -15.71
C PHE A 57 5.99 -11.64 -16.62
N LEU A 58 6.79 -10.99 -17.45
CA LEU A 58 7.94 -11.61 -18.11
C LEU A 58 9.19 -10.94 -17.54
N VAL A 59 10.08 -11.73 -16.96
CA VAL A 59 11.33 -11.25 -16.39
C VAL A 59 12.48 -11.92 -17.13
N ASN A 60 13.45 -11.13 -17.60
CA ASN A 60 14.63 -11.64 -18.29
C ASN A 60 15.90 -11.14 -17.60
N ARG A 61 16.88 -12.04 -17.45
CA ARG A 61 18.26 -11.77 -17.00
C ARG A 61 18.41 -10.80 -15.82
N VAL A 62 17.83 -11.16 -14.67
CA VAL A 62 18.07 -10.42 -13.41
C VAL A 62 19.55 -10.59 -13.00
N GLN A 63 20.28 -9.48 -12.91
CA GLN A 63 21.74 -9.48 -12.71
C GLN A 63 22.17 -9.40 -11.25
N ASP A 64 21.35 -8.76 -10.41
CA ASP A 64 21.73 -8.46 -9.04
C ASP A 64 20.54 -8.50 -8.07
N HIS A 65 20.88 -8.31 -6.79
CA HIS A 65 19.91 -8.29 -5.70
C HIS A 65 18.92 -7.13 -5.81
N ILE A 66 19.34 -5.96 -6.32
CA ILE A 66 18.46 -4.79 -6.44
C ILE A 66 17.40 -5.05 -7.51
N GLN A 67 17.79 -5.58 -8.67
CA GLN A 67 16.87 -5.96 -9.74
C GLN A 67 15.88 -7.04 -9.26
N SER A 68 16.36 -8.04 -8.52
CA SER A 68 15.49 -9.05 -7.88
C SER A 68 14.45 -8.41 -6.95
N ARG A 69 14.86 -7.43 -6.14
CA ARG A 69 13.97 -6.70 -5.24
C ARG A 69 12.94 -5.84 -5.98
N ILE A 70 13.31 -5.24 -7.11
CA ILE A 70 12.39 -4.50 -7.98
C ILE A 70 11.32 -5.44 -8.55
N VAL A 71 11.73 -6.59 -9.09
CA VAL A 71 10.79 -7.62 -9.59
C VAL A 71 9.82 -8.05 -8.49
N TYR A 72 10.35 -8.41 -7.31
CA TYR A 72 9.54 -8.78 -6.16
C TYR A 72 8.52 -7.69 -5.79
N TYR A 73 8.95 -6.42 -5.74
CA TYR A 73 8.06 -5.31 -5.43
C TYR A 73 6.92 -5.17 -6.44
N LEU A 74 7.24 -5.19 -7.73
CA LEU A 74 6.24 -5.06 -8.81
C LEU A 74 5.22 -6.21 -8.83
N MET A 75 5.62 -7.41 -8.40
CA MET A 75 4.71 -8.56 -8.30
C MET A 75 3.72 -8.47 -7.12
N ASN A 76 4.00 -7.64 -6.11
CA ASN A 76 3.19 -7.54 -4.89
C ASN A 76 2.30 -6.28 -4.84
N ILE A 77 2.50 -5.31 -5.72
CA ILE A 77 1.63 -4.12 -5.80
C ILE A 77 0.38 -4.40 -6.63
N HIS A 78 -0.71 -3.69 -6.34
CA HIS A 78 -1.95 -3.78 -7.09
C HIS A 78 -2.73 -2.46 -7.05
N VAL A 79 -3.52 -2.20 -8.11
CA VAL A 79 -4.29 -0.96 -8.30
C VAL A 79 -5.73 -1.03 -7.77
N GLN A 80 -6.12 -2.15 -7.13
CA GLN A 80 -7.46 -2.27 -6.56
C GLN A 80 -7.69 -1.22 -5.47
N PRO A 81 -8.84 -0.50 -5.48
CA PRO A 81 -9.16 0.48 -4.46
C PRO A 81 -9.16 -0.14 -3.07
N ARG A 82 -8.50 0.50 -2.10
CA ARG A 82 -8.46 0.09 -0.71
C ARG A 82 -8.11 1.25 0.21
N THR A 83 -8.42 1.12 1.49
CA THR A 83 -8.10 2.10 2.53
C THR A 83 -7.14 1.48 3.54
N ILE A 84 -6.10 2.21 3.93
CA ILE A 84 -5.16 1.82 4.98
C ILE A 84 -5.34 2.79 6.14
N TYR A 85 -5.67 2.27 7.33
CA TYR A 85 -5.80 3.05 8.55
C TYR A 85 -4.57 2.82 9.42
N LEU A 86 -3.96 3.91 9.90
CA LEU A 86 -2.83 3.86 10.82
C LEU A 86 -3.18 4.61 12.09
N CYS A 87 -3.00 3.96 13.22
CA CYS A 87 -3.08 4.60 14.53
C CYS A 87 -2.04 3.97 15.46
N ARG A 88 -1.70 4.69 16.53
CA ARG A 88 -0.94 4.12 17.65
C ARG A 88 -1.86 3.30 18.53
N HIS A 89 -1.28 2.54 19.45
CA HIS A 89 -2.03 2.00 20.59
C HIS A 89 -2.70 3.14 21.39
N GLY A 90 -3.76 2.82 22.13
CA GLY A 90 -4.32 3.74 23.12
C GLY A 90 -3.24 4.17 24.14
N GLU A 91 -3.40 5.35 24.75
CA GLU A 91 -2.46 5.86 25.76
C GLU A 91 -2.10 4.78 26.80
N SER A 92 -0.80 4.60 27.07
CA SER A 92 -0.28 3.60 28.01
C SER A 92 0.19 4.22 29.33
N GLU A 93 0.37 3.38 30.35
CA GLU A 93 0.90 3.79 31.66
C GLU A 93 2.29 4.43 31.56
N PHE A 94 3.13 3.98 30.62
CA PHE A 94 4.43 4.61 30.40
C PHE A 94 4.34 5.97 29.69
N ASN A 95 3.33 6.18 28.83
CA ASN A 95 3.11 7.50 28.24
C ASN A 95 2.77 8.54 29.32
N LEU A 96 1.93 8.18 30.30
CA LEU A 96 1.61 9.07 31.43
C LEU A 96 2.84 9.45 32.27
N LYS A 97 3.82 8.55 32.34
CA LYS A 97 5.08 8.74 33.10
C LYS A 97 6.22 9.32 32.25
N GLY A 98 5.97 9.63 30.98
CA GLY A 98 7.01 10.08 30.05
C GLY A 98 8.13 9.06 29.80
N ARG A 99 7.85 7.75 29.98
CA ARG A 99 8.81 6.67 29.78
C ARG A 99 8.74 6.13 28.36
N ILE A 100 9.90 5.88 27.76
CA ILE A 100 10.05 5.27 26.44
C ILE A 100 10.16 3.75 26.54
N GLY A 101 9.85 3.04 25.44
CA GLY A 101 9.98 1.58 25.33
C GLY A 101 9.08 0.78 26.28
N GLY A 102 9.56 -0.41 26.64
CA GLY A 102 8.90 -1.34 27.54
C GLY A 102 7.57 -1.92 27.01
N ASP A 103 6.88 -2.63 27.90
CA ASP A 103 5.64 -3.37 27.57
C ASP A 103 4.48 -3.05 28.53
N SER A 104 4.33 -1.77 28.88
CA SER A 104 3.22 -1.32 29.74
C SER A 104 1.87 -1.43 29.02
N GLY A 105 0.81 -1.71 29.79
CA GLY A 105 -0.56 -1.77 29.29
C GLY A 105 -1.23 -0.41 29.12
N LEU A 106 -2.47 -0.42 28.65
CA LEU A 106 -3.29 0.77 28.45
C LEU A 106 -3.66 1.47 29.76
N SER A 107 -3.62 2.80 29.73
CA SER A 107 -4.21 3.67 30.74
C SER A 107 -5.74 3.63 30.67
N ASN A 108 -6.42 4.25 31.64
CA ASN A 108 -7.87 4.41 31.59
C ASN A 108 -8.34 5.20 30.35
N ARG A 109 -7.57 6.19 29.89
CA ARG A 109 -7.88 6.91 28.65
C ARG A 109 -7.57 6.06 27.42
N GLY A 110 -6.50 5.25 27.45
CA GLY A 110 -6.19 4.30 26.37
C GLY A 110 -7.29 3.29 26.14
N LYS A 111 -7.91 2.76 27.21
CA LYS A 111 -9.08 1.87 27.10
C LYS A 111 -10.29 2.58 26.48
N LYS A 112 -10.56 3.84 26.85
CA LYS A 112 -11.63 4.64 26.23
C LYS A 112 -11.36 4.87 24.74
N PHE A 113 -10.11 5.13 24.36
CA PHE A 113 -9.72 5.22 22.95
C PHE A 113 -10.02 3.92 22.20
N ALA A 114 -9.67 2.76 22.75
CA ALA A 114 -9.92 1.47 22.12
C ALA A 114 -11.42 1.22 21.86
N VAL A 115 -12.28 1.59 22.81
CA VAL A 115 -13.74 1.53 22.63
C VAL A 115 -14.23 2.51 21.54
N ALA A 116 -13.70 3.73 21.51
CA ALA A 116 -14.02 4.70 20.47
C ALA A 116 -13.55 4.25 19.08
N LEU A 117 -12.39 3.57 19.01
CA LEU A 117 -11.88 2.97 17.78
C LEU A 117 -12.79 1.86 17.27
N ASN A 118 -13.33 1.01 18.16
CA ASN A 118 -14.31 0.00 17.77
C ASN A 118 -15.54 0.64 17.12
N LYS A 119 -16.11 1.66 17.77
CA LYS A 119 -17.25 2.39 17.24
C LYS A 119 -16.95 3.03 15.88
N PHE A 120 -15.78 3.64 15.72
CA PHE A 120 -15.34 4.18 14.44
C PHE A 120 -15.26 3.10 13.35
N VAL A 121 -14.66 1.94 13.64
CA VAL A 121 -14.54 0.83 12.69
C VAL A 121 -15.92 0.29 12.27
N GLU A 122 -16.85 0.15 13.21
CA GLU A 122 -18.24 -0.24 12.94
C GLU A 122 -18.95 0.76 12.03
N GLU A 123 -18.81 2.07 12.30
CA GLU A 123 -19.40 3.15 11.50
C GLU A 123 -18.83 3.22 10.08
N GLN A 124 -17.57 2.85 9.88
CA GLN A 124 -16.96 2.80 8.53
C GLN A 124 -17.50 1.64 7.67
N ASN A 125 -18.14 0.63 8.28
CA ASN A 125 -18.74 -0.51 7.58
C ASN A 125 -17.79 -1.17 6.56
N LEU A 126 -16.56 -1.45 7.00
CA LEU A 126 -15.49 -1.97 6.15
C LEU A 126 -15.68 -3.46 5.84
N LYS A 127 -15.51 -3.85 4.58
CA LYS A 127 -15.48 -5.26 4.17
C LYS A 127 -14.08 -5.85 4.36
N ASP A 128 -14.02 -7.07 4.88
CA ASP A 128 -12.80 -7.88 5.02
C ASP A 128 -11.61 -7.15 5.69
N LEU A 129 -11.90 -6.33 6.71
CA LEU A 129 -10.88 -5.59 7.45
C LEU A 129 -9.85 -6.54 8.06
N LYS A 130 -8.57 -6.30 7.74
CA LYS A 130 -7.42 -6.96 8.38
C LYS A 130 -6.83 -6.04 9.43
N ILE A 131 -6.64 -6.57 10.63
CA ILE A 131 -6.10 -5.82 11.77
C ILE A 131 -4.74 -6.41 12.12
N TRP A 132 -3.72 -5.56 12.15
CA TRP A 132 -2.37 -5.92 12.56
C TRP A 132 -1.96 -5.15 13.79
N THR A 133 -1.35 -5.85 14.74
CA THR A 133 -0.76 -5.26 15.94
C THR A 133 0.72 -5.60 16.03
N SER A 134 1.43 -4.89 16.90
CA SER A 134 2.72 -5.39 17.39
C SER A 134 2.52 -6.55 18.36
N GLN A 135 3.61 -7.09 18.89
CA GLN A 135 3.57 -8.08 19.99
C GLN A 135 3.51 -7.42 21.38
N LEU A 136 3.44 -6.08 21.43
CA LEU A 136 3.45 -5.34 22.69
C LEU A 136 2.02 -5.21 23.25
N LYS A 137 1.87 -5.44 24.54
CA LYS A 137 0.60 -5.51 25.29
C LYS A 137 -0.37 -4.39 24.95
N ARG A 138 0.12 -3.16 24.82
CA ARG A 138 -0.70 -1.97 24.53
C ARG A 138 -1.38 -2.01 23.14
N THR A 139 -0.73 -2.52 22.10
CA THR A 139 -1.36 -2.61 20.77
C THR A 139 -2.36 -3.76 20.76
N ILE A 140 -2.02 -4.89 21.38
CA ILE A 140 -2.89 -6.06 21.55
C ILE A 140 -4.17 -5.67 22.29
N GLN A 141 -4.07 -5.02 23.47
CA GLN A 141 -5.22 -4.56 24.24
C GLN A 141 -6.11 -3.55 23.48
N THR A 142 -5.51 -2.76 22.58
CA THR A 142 -6.28 -1.84 21.73
C THR A 142 -7.11 -2.62 20.71
N ALA A 143 -6.53 -3.65 20.09
CA ALA A 143 -7.22 -4.50 19.12
C ALA A 143 -8.25 -5.46 19.75
N GLU A 144 -8.01 -5.95 20.97
CA GLU A 144 -8.97 -6.78 21.70
C GLU A 144 -10.34 -6.09 21.87
N ALA A 145 -10.36 -4.77 22.04
CA ALA A 145 -11.60 -4.00 22.13
C ALA A 145 -12.42 -3.97 20.83
N LEU A 146 -11.80 -4.28 19.68
CA LEU A 146 -12.45 -4.31 18.38
C LEU A 146 -13.28 -5.58 18.17
N GLN A 147 -13.08 -6.62 18.99
CA GLN A 147 -13.79 -7.91 18.88
C GLN A 147 -13.69 -8.56 17.49
N LEU A 148 -12.62 -8.25 16.75
CA LEU A 148 -12.33 -8.78 15.42
C LEU A 148 -11.00 -9.56 15.45
N PRO A 149 -10.82 -10.54 14.56
CA PRO A 149 -9.54 -11.23 14.43
C PRO A 149 -8.40 -10.25 14.08
N TYR A 150 -7.26 -10.41 14.75
CA TYR A 150 -6.06 -9.62 14.48
C TYR A 150 -4.80 -10.51 14.44
N GLU A 151 -3.79 -10.06 13.72
CA GLU A 151 -2.49 -10.75 13.61
C GLU A 151 -1.40 -9.92 14.29
N GLN A 152 -0.53 -10.59 15.05
CA GLN A 152 0.56 -9.94 15.76
C GLN A 152 1.87 -10.08 15.00
N TRP A 153 2.54 -8.94 14.76
CA TRP A 153 3.78 -8.89 13.99
C TRP A 153 4.91 -8.32 14.85
N LYS A 154 5.96 -9.12 15.07
CA LYS A 154 7.16 -8.65 15.80
C LYS A 154 7.82 -7.44 15.12
N ALA A 155 7.76 -7.38 13.79
CA ALA A 155 8.29 -6.27 12.99
C ALA A 155 7.55 -4.94 13.23
N LEU A 156 6.36 -4.97 13.84
CA LEU A 156 5.61 -3.77 14.24
C LEU A 156 5.91 -3.34 15.69
N ASN A 157 6.83 -4.01 16.39
CA ASN A 157 7.25 -3.56 17.71
C ASN A 157 7.84 -2.15 17.63
N GLU A 158 7.69 -1.42 18.73
CA GLU A 158 8.34 -0.12 18.91
C GLU A 158 9.85 -0.28 18.77
N ILE A 159 10.52 0.80 18.36
CA ILE A 159 11.98 0.83 18.28
C ILE A 159 12.60 0.41 19.63
N ASP A 160 13.64 -0.42 19.57
CA ASP A 160 14.42 -0.78 20.75
C ASP A 160 15.30 0.43 21.13
N ALA A 161 15.17 0.89 22.37
CA ALA A 161 15.67 2.18 22.84
C ALA A 161 16.89 2.05 23.75
#